data_AF-A0A0C5WPK2-F1
#
_entry.id   AF-A0A0C5WPK2-F1
#
_cell.length_a   1.000
_cell.length_b   1.000
_cell.length_c   1.000
_cell.angle_alpha   90.00
_cell.angle_beta   90.00
_cell.angle_gamma   90.00
#
_symmetry.space_group_name_H-M   'P 1'
#
loop_
_entity.id
_entity.type
_entity.pdbx_description
1 polymer ?
#
loop_
_entity_poly.entity_id
_entity_poly.type
_entity_poly.pdbx_seq_one_letter_code
_entity_poly.pdbx_strand_id
1 'polypeptide(L)'
;MSRIVRKLLGIVTYRLSPEGANLDELIRAASHQIAMGYEHMVLSFHSPSAKQGKTPYVHTHEDKLRFDSVTLEFIEWFMRQPDAEMYTPSQLSNPVLTTLEEQHV
;
A
#
# COMPACT_ATOMS: atom_id res chain seq x y z
N MET A 1 13.33 -2.75 9.43
CA MET A 1 13.49 -1.58 10.34
C MET A 1 12.58 -1.68 11.56
N SER A 2 13.07 -1.40 12.78
CA SER A 2 12.21 -1.33 13.97
C SER A 2 11.34 -0.05 13.95
N ARG A 3 10.18 -0.09 14.60
CA ARG A 3 9.22 1.04 14.67
C ARG A 3 9.84 2.32 15.26
N ILE A 4 10.90 2.16 16.05
CA ILE A 4 11.65 3.24 16.70
C ILE A 4 12.52 3.98 15.66
N VAL A 5 13.19 3.26 14.76
CA VAL A 5 14.05 3.85 13.72
C VAL A 5 13.22 4.70 12.74
N ARG A 6 12.05 4.22 12.31
CA ARG A 6 11.15 5.00 11.44
C ARG A 6 10.70 6.32 12.07
N LYS A 7 10.44 6.29 13.38
CA LYS A 7 9.98 7.47 14.12
C LYS A 7 11.10 8.50 14.30
N LEU A 8 12.35 8.06 14.46
CA LEU A 8 13.53 8.94 14.52
C LEU A 8 13.85 9.58 13.16
N LEU A 9 13.62 8.87 12.05
CA LEU A 9 13.80 9.40 10.69
C LEU A 9 12.64 10.27 10.20
N GLY A 10 11.62 10.53 11.02
CA GLY A 10 10.48 11.35 10.61
C GLY A 10 9.59 10.74 9.51
N ILE A 11 9.71 9.43 9.26
CA ILE A 11 8.95 8.74 8.21
C ILE A 11 7.47 8.72 8.59
N VAL A 12 6.67 9.55 7.91
CA VAL A 12 5.21 9.53 7.99
C VAL A 12 4.68 8.53 6.96
N THR A 13 3.96 7.51 7.41
CA THR A 13 3.39 6.49 6.53
C THR A 13 1.88 6.66 6.46
N TYR A 14 1.36 6.85 5.26
CA TYR A 14 -0.09 6.90 5.02
C TYR A 14 -0.64 5.52 4.68
N ARG A 15 -1.76 5.17 5.32
CA ARG A 15 -2.38 3.86 5.18
C ARG A 15 -3.56 3.94 4.23
N LEU A 16 -3.52 3.16 3.17
CA LEU A 16 -4.64 2.93 2.25
C LEU A 16 -5.26 1.56 2.54
N SER A 17 -6.58 1.47 2.40
CA SER A 17 -7.32 0.21 2.51
C SER A 17 -8.34 0.09 1.37
N PRO A 18 -8.31 -1.01 0.60
CA PRO A 18 -9.33 -1.30 -0.40
C PRO A 18 -10.65 -1.82 0.21
N GLU A 19 -10.68 -2.07 1.52
CA GLU A 19 -11.89 -2.53 2.21
C GLU A 19 -12.96 -1.44 2.25
N GLY A 20 -14.09 -1.68 1.58
CA GLY A 20 -15.21 -0.74 1.55
C GLY A 20 -14.99 0.50 0.68
N ALA A 21 -13.81 0.67 0.09
CA ALA A 21 -13.52 1.74 -0.86
C ALA A 21 -13.89 1.32 -2.30
N ASN A 22 -14.14 2.31 -3.15
CA ASN A 22 -14.07 2.13 -4.60
C ASN A 22 -12.70 2.57 -5.15
N LEU A 23 -12.44 2.26 -6.42
CA LEU A 23 -11.15 2.55 -7.05
C LEU A 23 -10.83 4.05 -7.08
N ASP A 24 -11.80 4.88 -7.45
CA ASP A 24 -11.62 6.34 -7.58
C ASP A 24 -11.24 6.99 -6.25
N GLU A 25 -11.79 6.50 -5.14
CA GLU A 25 -11.45 6.95 -3.79
C GLU A 25 -10.00 6.62 -3.44
N LEU A 26 -9.53 5.41 -3.77
CA LEU A 26 -8.15 5.00 -3.54
C LEU A 26 -7.16 5.80 -4.38
N ILE A 27 -7.46 5.97 -5.67
CA ILE A 27 -6.65 6.76 -6.59
C ILE A 27 -6.59 8.20 -6.10
N ARG A 28 -7.74 8.82 -5.78
CA ARG A 28 -7.78 10.19 -5.27
C ARG A 28 -6.95 10.33 -4.00
N ALA A 29 -7.10 9.42 -3.05
CA ALA A 29 -6.32 9.44 -1.82
C ALA A 29 -4.81 9.33 -2.10
N ALA A 30 -4.39 8.37 -2.92
CA ALA A 30 -2.99 8.17 -3.30
C ALA A 30 -2.42 9.38 -4.05
N SER A 31 -3.12 9.90 -5.04
CA SER A 31 -2.72 11.09 -5.80
C SER A 31 -2.54 12.31 -4.90
N HIS A 32 -3.39 12.50 -3.89
CA HIS A 32 -3.19 13.57 -2.91
C HIS A 32 -1.91 13.36 -2.09
N GLN A 33 -1.61 12.14 -1.64
CA GLN A 33 -0.37 11.88 -0.90
C GLN A 33 0.87 12.11 -1.76
N ILE A 34 0.84 11.65 -3.02
CA ILE A 34 1.91 11.87 -4.00
C ILE A 34 2.11 13.38 -4.23
N ALA A 35 1.03 14.14 -4.44
CA ALA A 35 1.10 15.58 -4.66
C ALA A 35 1.63 16.36 -3.45
N MET A 36 1.46 15.83 -2.23
CA MET A 36 2.00 16.43 -1.00
C MET A 36 3.45 15.99 -0.72
N GLY A 37 4.05 15.17 -1.58
CA GLY A 37 5.44 14.74 -1.46
C GLY A 37 5.67 13.63 -0.44
N TYR A 38 4.65 12.83 -0.10
CA TYR A 38 4.87 11.67 0.76
C TYR A 38 5.53 10.53 -0.02
N GLU A 39 6.70 10.14 0.45
CA GLU A 39 7.53 9.09 -0.17
C GLU A 39 7.04 7.67 0.14
N HIS A 40 6.23 7.51 1.21
CA HIS A 40 5.89 6.19 1.72
C HIS A 40 4.39 6.03 1.99
N MET A 41 3.79 5.10 1.27
CA MET A 41 2.42 4.64 1.48
C MET A 41 2.40 3.15 1.79
N VAL A 42 1.42 2.73 2.57
CA VAL A 42 1.15 1.32 2.86
C VAL A 42 -0.27 0.99 2.46
N LEU A 43 -0.42 0.16 1.45
CA LEU A 43 -1.67 -0.53 1.15
C LEU A 43 -1.81 -1.72 2.11
N SER A 44 -2.89 -1.76 2.88
CA SER A 44 -3.12 -2.84 3.83
C SER A 44 -4.60 -3.15 3.97
N PHE A 45 -4.91 -4.43 4.12
CA PHE A 45 -6.25 -4.96 4.36
C PHE A 45 -6.15 -6.15 5.33
N HIS A 46 -7.27 -6.53 5.93
CA HIS A 46 -7.33 -7.67 6.83
C HIS A 46 -7.35 -8.95 6.00
N SER A 47 -6.53 -9.93 6.38
CA SER A 47 -6.53 -11.26 5.73
C SER A 47 -7.90 -11.94 5.64
N PRO A 48 -8.89 -11.69 6.52
CA PRO A 48 -10.21 -12.24 6.35
C PRO A 48 -11.01 -11.56 5.23
N SER A 49 -10.70 -10.33 4.79
CA SER A 49 -11.33 -9.72 3.59
C SER A 49 -10.90 -10.44 2.30
N ALA A 50 -9.79 -11.17 2.34
CA ALA A 50 -9.42 -12.10 1.29
C ALA A 50 -10.28 -13.39 1.28
N LYS A 51 -11.29 -13.52 2.17
CA LYS A 51 -12.23 -14.64 2.22
C LYS A 51 -13.66 -14.13 2.42
N GLN A 52 -14.62 -14.74 1.73
CA GLN A 52 -16.03 -14.35 1.87
C GLN A 52 -16.56 -14.57 3.29
N GLY A 53 -17.35 -13.63 3.79
CA GLY A 53 -18.14 -13.73 5.02
C GLY A 53 -17.34 -13.61 6.32
N LYS A 54 -16.11 -13.10 6.26
CA LYS A 54 -15.22 -12.98 7.43
C LYS A 54 -14.93 -11.54 7.85
N THR A 55 -15.36 -10.54 7.08
CA THR A 55 -15.33 -9.12 7.45
C THR A 55 -16.66 -8.44 7.09
N PRO A 56 -16.98 -7.29 7.73
CA PRO A 56 -18.12 -6.45 7.34
C PRO A 56 -18.02 -5.84 5.93
N TYR A 57 -16.93 -6.09 5.21
CA TYR A 57 -16.68 -5.51 3.88
C TYR A 57 -16.86 -6.53 2.75
N VAL A 58 -16.86 -7.83 3.09
CA VAL A 58 -16.97 -8.92 2.13
C VAL A 58 -18.04 -9.90 2.62
N HIS A 59 -19.30 -9.57 2.39
CA HIS A 59 -20.43 -10.40 2.81
C HIS A 59 -20.80 -11.42 1.73
N THR A 60 -20.77 -11.00 0.48
CA THR A 60 -21.17 -11.77 -0.69
C THR A 60 -19.97 -12.18 -1.54
N HIS A 61 -20.21 -13.07 -2.52
CA HIS A 61 -19.20 -13.40 -3.52
C HIS A 61 -18.88 -12.19 -4.42
N GLU A 62 -19.90 -11.37 -4.73
CA GLU A 62 -19.75 -10.14 -5.50
C GLU A 62 -18.87 -9.12 -4.76
N ASP A 63 -19.04 -8.97 -3.44
CA ASP A 63 -18.15 -8.11 -2.63
C ASP A 63 -16.69 -8.58 -2.70
N LYS A 64 -16.47 -9.89 -2.78
CA LYS A 64 -15.12 -10.45 -2.89
C LYS A 64 -14.49 -10.13 -4.25
N LEU A 65 -15.25 -10.31 -5.33
CA LEU A 65 -14.80 -9.96 -6.68
C LEU A 65 -14.53 -8.46 -6.80
N ARG A 66 -15.37 -7.63 -6.19
CA ARG A 66 -15.18 -6.18 -6.10
C ARG A 66 -13.93 -5.81 -5.32
N PHE A 67 -13.71 -6.43 -4.17
CA PHE A 67 -12.48 -6.23 -3.37
C PHE A 67 -11.23 -6.61 -4.17
N ASP A 68 -11.24 -7.76 -4.87
CA ASP A 68 -10.10 -8.23 -5.65
C ASP A 68 -9.82 -7.30 -6.84
N SER A 69 -10.86 -6.95 -7.62
CA SER A 69 -10.74 -6.03 -8.76
C SER A 69 -10.21 -4.67 -8.33
N VAL A 70 -10.83 -4.03 -7.33
CA VAL A 70 -10.38 -2.71 -6.83
C VAL A 70 -8.94 -2.77 -6.34
N THR A 71 -8.55 -3.84 -5.63
CA THR A 71 -7.18 -3.99 -5.13
C THR A 71 -6.17 -4.14 -6.27
N LEU A 72 -6.46 -5.00 -7.25
CA LEU A 72 -5.57 -5.25 -8.39
C LEU A 72 -5.50 -4.02 -9.31
N GLU A 73 -6.62 -3.42 -9.66
CA GLU A 73 -6.68 -2.22 -10.50
C GLU A 73 -5.96 -1.04 -9.84
N PHE A 74 -6.07 -0.88 -8.53
CA PHE A 74 -5.32 0.13 -7.80
C PHE A 74 -3.80 -0.12 -7.85
N ILE A 75 -3.36 -1.37 -7.64
CA ILE A 75 -1.95 -1.75 -7.73
C ILE A 75 -1.41 -1.47 -9.14
N GLU A 76 -2.15 -1.89 -10.18
CA GLU A 76 -1.77 -1.63 -11.57
C GLU A 76 -1.69 -0.15 -11.88
N TRP A 77 -2.64 0.65 -11.40
CA TRP A 77 -2.60 2.10 -11.55
C TRP A 77 -1.40 2.71 -10.83
N PHE A 78 -1.09 2.27 -9.61
CA PHE A 78 0.02 2.78 -8.82
C PHE A 78 1.37 2.46 -9.47
N MET A 79 1.55 1.25 -9.99
CA MET A 79 2.76 0.84 -10.70
C MET A 79 3.01 1.59 -12.02
N ARG A 80 2.01 2.31 -12.54
CA ARG A 80 2.15 3.19 -13.71
C ARG A 80 2.54 4.63 -13.35
N GLN A 81 2.60 4.98 -12.07
CA GLN A 81 3.04 6.32 -11.67
C GLN A 81 4.57 6.45 -11.86
N PRO A 82 5.07 7.65 -12.23
CA PRO A 82 6.51 7.90 -12.30
C PRO A 82 7.16 7.61 -10.95
N ASP A 83 8.36 7.01 -10.98
CA ASP A 83 9.18 6.72 -9.80
C ASP A 83 8.48 5.87 -8.72
N ALA A 84 7.41 5.15 -9.09
CA ALA A 84 6.69 4.29 -8.16
C ALA A 84 7.40 2.95 -7.96
N GLU A 85 7.76 2.67 -6.71
CA GLU A 85 8.28 1.39 -6.29
C GLU A 85 7.31 0.71 -5.33
N MET A 86 7.14 -0.60 -5.47
CA MET A 86 6.25 -1.38 -4.62
C MET A 86 7.00 -2.55 -4.01
N TYR A 87 6.89 -2.65 -2.70
CA TYR A 87 7.55 -3.68 -1.91
C TYR A 87 6.55 -4.38 -1.00
N THR A 88 6.68 -5.70 -0.91
CA THR A 88 6.05 -6.47 0.16
C THR A 88 6.82 -6.29 1.46
N PRO A 89 6.18 -6.42 2.63
CA PRO A 89 6.88 -6.33 3.91
C PRO A 89 8.06 -7.28 4.06
N SER A 90 8.02 -8.46 3.43
CA SER A 90 9.12 -9.43 3.43
C SER A 90 10.34 -8.96 2.63
N GLN A 91 10.14 -8.19 1.55
CA GLN A 91 11.25 -7.59 0.78
C GLN A 91 11.98 -6.52 1.61
N LEU A 92 11.28 -5.79 2.47
CA LEU A 92 11.86 -4.77 3.36
C LEU A 92 12.66 -5.35 4.54
N SER A 93 12.47 -6.62 4.88
CA SER A 93 13.25 -7.30 5.93
C SER A 93 14.58 -7.87 5.43
N ASN A 94 14.85 -7.80 4.13
CA ASN A 94 16.09 -8.27 3.53
C ASN A 94 17.15 -7.16 3.57
N PRO A 95 18.31 -7.34 4.24
CA PRO A 95 19.30 -6.28 4.44
C PRO A 95 19.96 -5.73 3.16
N VAL A 96 19.73 -6.37 2.00
CA VAL A 96 20.34 -6.02 0.70
C VAL A 96 19.92 -4.65 0.17
N LEU A 97 18.76 -4.13 0.58
CA LEU A 97 18.28 -2.80 0.15
C LEU A 97 18.87 -1.63 0.96
N THR A 98 19.61 -1.92 2.04
CA THR A 98 20.25 -0.88 2.87
C THR A 98 21.56 -0.36 2.28
N THR A 99 22.04 -0.94 1.16
CA THR A 99 23.40 -0.72 0.63
C THR A 99 23.46 0.06 -0.69
N LEU A 100 22.34 0.49 -1.26
CA LEU A 100 22.34 1.24 -2.53
C LEU A 100 22.32 2.76 -2.35
N GLU A 101 22.15 3.28 -1.13
CA GLU A 101 22.23 4.73 -0.85
C GLU A 101 23.63 5.20 -0.39
N GLU A 102 24.58 4.30 -0.12
CA GLU A 102 25.91 4.68 0.41
C GLU A 102 27.06 4.65 -0.63
N GLN A 103 26.80 4.46 -1.92
CA GLN A 103 27.87 4.35 -2.94
C GLN A 103 27.89 5.45 -4.02
N HIS A 104 27.38 6.65 -3.73
CA HIS A 104 27.64 7.83 -4.56
C HIS A 104 28.02 9.05 -3.70
N VAL A 105 29.19 8.99 -3.08
CA VAL A 105 30.06 10.15 -2.79
C VAL A 105 31.51 9.74 -3.00
#